data_AF-A0AAN6RZR8-F1
#
_entry.id   AF-A0AAN6RZR8-F1
#
_cell.length_a   1.000
_cell.length_b   1.000
_cell.length_c   1.000
_cell.angle_alpha   90.00
_cell.angle_beta   90.00
_cell.angle_gamma   90.00
#
_symmetry.space_group_name_H-M   'P 1'
#
loop_
_entity.id
_entity.type
_entity.pdbx_description
1 polymer ?
#
loop_
_entity_poly.entity_id
_entity_poly.type
_entity_poly.pdbx_seq_one_letter_code
_entity_poly.pdbx_strand_id
1 'polypeptide(L)'
;MGLVKIAAVLLALGKPALSAPAPEALESSAAAKYCDASTGICYTEYTSPENIAFRIAIPDTATAGSFDILLQVVAPKAVGWAGIAWGGVMANNPLTVAWANPAGSSVVSSRKATSHTYPTAYPDATYTVLPGSTSNSTHWTLNALAKGVSSWGTTKLDPAATAVSLAYAQSAQAPSEPANNASRFSIHQTKAKFSVDLSSCKIANFTALVQKASSAKPATL
;
A
#
# COMPACT_ATOMS: atom_id res chain seq x y z
N MET A 1 3.42 80.12 -19.48
CA MET A 1 2.59 79.37 -20.45
C MET A 1 3.38 78.15 -20.93
N GLY A 2 2.89 76.94 -20.64
CA GLY A 2 3.31 75.65 -21.24
C GLY A 2 4.63 75.06 -20.74
N LEU A 3 4.81 73.75 -20.50
CA LEU A 3 3.95 72.57 -20.56
C LEU A 3 4.53 71.54 -19.56
N VAL A 4 3.67 70.95 -18.72
CA VAL A 4 4.01 69.80 -17.87
C VAL A 4 4.00 68.54 -18.75
N LYS A 5 5.11 67.79 -18.79
CA LYS A 5 5.18 66.47 -19.45
C LYS A 5 4.78 65.40 -18.45
N ILE A 6 3.62 64.78 -18.66
CA ILE A 6 3.15 63.60 -17.91
C ILE A 6 3.66 62.36 -18.66
N ALA A 7 4.48 61.54 -18.00
CA ALA A 7 4.87 60.22 -18.50
C ALA A 7 3.75 59.22 -18.16
N ALA A 8 3.14 58.63 -19.19
CA ALA A 8 2.16 57.57 -19.03
C ALA A 8 2.85 56.23 -18.75
N VAL A 9 2.60 55.65 -17.59
CA VAL A 9 2.99 54.27 -17.26
C VAL A 9 1.90 53.35 -17.80
N LEU A 10 2.20 52.59 -18.86
CA LEU A 10 1.36 51.47 -19.29
C LEU A 10 1.54 50.31 -18.31
N LEU A 11 0.49 50.00 -17.53
CA LEU A 11 0.38 48.71 -16.85
C LEU A 11 -0.10 47.65 -17.86
N ALA A 12 0.77 46.72 -18.21
CA ALA A 12 0.38 45.52 -18.95
C ALA A 12 -0.32 44.54 -17.99
N LEU A 13 -1.62 44.34 -18.21
CA LEU A 13 -2.42 43.30 -17.54
C LEU A 13 -2.00 41.92 -18.06
N GLY A 14 -1.11 41.23 -17.33
CA GLY A 14 -0.78 39.84 -17.57
C GLY A 14 -1.97 38.92 -17.24
N LYS A 15 -2.37 38.09 -18.19
CA LYS A 15 -3.42 37.07 -18.00
C LYS A 15 -2.91 36.01 -17.01
N PRO A 16 -3.71 35.57 -16.02
CA PRO A 16 -3.34 34.43 -15.20
C PRO A 16 -3.45 33.16 -16.06
N ALA A 17 -2.30 32.55 -16.37
CA ALA A 17 -2.28 31.21 -16.93
C ALA A 17 -2.68 30.23 -15.81
N LEU A 18 -3.85 29.60 -15.94
CA LEU A 18 -4.18 28.44 -15.12
C LEU A 18 -3.22 27.32 -15.51
N SER A 19 -2.25 27.04 -14.64
CA SER A 19 -1.35 25.90 -14.79
C SER A 19 -2.18 24.62 -14.60
N ALA A 20 -2.26 23.78 -15.63
CA ALA A 20 -2.81 22.45 -15.49
C ALA A 20 -1.99 21.66 -14.44
N PRO A 21 -2.62 20.78 -13.64
CA PRO A 21 -1.87 19.91 -12.74
C PRO A 21 -0.95 19.00 -13.57
N ALA A 22 0.33 18.99 -13.21
CA ALA A 22 1.30 18.09 -13.83
C ALA A 22 0.85 16.63 -13.62
N PRO A 23 1.01 15.74 -14.61
CA PRO A 23 0.81 14.32 -14.40
C PRO A 23 1.76 13.86 -13.27
N GLU A 24 1.21 13.23 -12.23
CA GLU A 24 2.03 12.52 -11.23
C GLU A 24 2.88 11.49 -11.97
N ALA A 25 4.18 11.75 -12.07
CA ALA A 25 5.13 10.83 -12.66
C ALA A 25 5.15 9.55 -11.82
N LEU A 26 4.87 8.41 -12.45
CA LEU A 26 5.09 7.11 -11.83
C LEU A 26 6.61 6.92 -11.76
N GLU A 27 7.19 7.00 -10.56
CA GLU A 27 8.59 6.64 -10.38
C GLU A 27 8.77 5.15 -10.67
N SER A 28 9.43 4.85 -11.79
CA SER A 28 9.83 3.49 -12.14
C SER A 28 11.15 3.18 -11.45
N SER A 29 11.06 2.71 -10.21
CA SER A 29 12.16 1.97 -9.59
C SER A 29 12.05 0.51 -10.01
N ALA A 30 13.14 -0.08 -10.52
CA ALA A 30 13.20 -1.52 -10.71
C ALA A 30 12.90 -2.19 -9.37
N ALA A 31 11.81 -2.95 -9.28
CA ALA A 31 11.33 -3.45 -8.00
C ALA A 31 12.39 -4.33 -7.34
N ALA A 32 12.80 -3.97 -6.12
CA ALA A 32 13.86 -4.67 -5.42
C ALA A 32 13.38 -6.06 -5.00
N LYS A 33 14.29 -7.02 -4.89
CA LYS A 33 13.97 -8.36 -4.37
C LYS A 33 14.36 -8.46 -2.91
N TYR A 34 13.47 -9.01 -2.09
CA TYR A 34 13.73 -9.31 -0.68
C TYR A 34 13.40 -10.77 -0.38
N CYS A 35 14.39 -11.57 0.05
CA CYS A 35 14.17 -12.95 0.46
C CYS A 35 14.32 -13.08 1.98
N ASP A 36 13.24 -13.43 2.65
CA ASP A 36 13.24 -13.70 4.09
C ASP A 36 13.90 -15.05 4.35
N ALA A 37 15.07 -15.05 4.99
CA ALA A 37 15.83 -16.26 5.28
C ALA A 37 15.08 -17.22 6.22
N SER A 38 14.21 -16.72 7.11
CA SER A 38 13.50 -17.55 8.10
C SER A 38 12.41 -18.39 7.44
N THR A 39 11.65 -17.79 6.53
CA THR A 39 10.54 -18.46 5.84
C THR A 39 10.99 -19.07 4.51
N GLY A 40 11.98 -18.46 3.85
CA GLY A 40 12.39 -18.77 2.47
C GLY A 40 11.52 -18.08 1.43
N ILE A 41 10.63 -17.16 1.83
CA ILE A 41 9.77 -16.43 0.90
C ILE A 41 10.56 -15.27 0.28
N CYS A 42 10.58 -15.23 -1.05
CA CYS A 42 11.12 -14.10 -1.80
C CYS A 42 9.98 -13.20 -2.30
N TYR A 43 10.11 -11.91 -2.03
CA TYR A 43 9.16 -10.87 -2.37
C TYR A 43 9.74 -9.94 -3.42
N THR A 44 8.85 -9.35 -4.21
CA THR A 44 9.12 -8.10 -4.90
C THR A 44 8.76 -6.94 -3.95
N GLU A 45 9.67 -5.99 -3.79
CA GLU A 45 9.57 -4.88 -2.85
C GLU A 45 9.42 -3.54 -3.58
N TYR A 46 8.51 -2.74 -3.06
CA TYR A 46 8.46 -1.29 -3.26
C TYR A 46 8.63 -0.61 -1.91
N THR A 47 9.49 0.40 -1.82
CA THR A 47 9.70 1.19 -0.61
C THR A 47 9.23 2.62 -0.85
N SER A 48 8.30 3.10 -0.01
CA SER A 48 7.78 4.47 -0.11
C SER A 48 8.79 5.51 0.39
N PRO A 49 8.61 6.81 0.08
CA PRO A 49 9.43 7.90 0.64
C PRO A 49 9.39 7.97 2.17
N GLU A 50 8.33 7.49 2.82
CA GLU A 50 8.23 7.33 4.28
C GLU A 50 8.96 6.09 4.82
N ASN A 51 9.73 5.41 3.98
CA ASN A 51 10.45 4.16 4.28
C ASN A 51 9.52 3.00 4.66
N ILE A 52 8.30 2.96 4.11
CA ILE A 52 7.40 1.82 4.24
C ILE A 52 7.73 0.83 3.14
N ALA A 53 8.19 -0.37 3.49
CA ALA A 53 8.39 -1.46 2.54
C ALA A 53 7.09 -2.24 2.35
N PHE A 54 6.60 -2.25 1.11
CA PHE A 54 5.48 -3.08 0.64
C PHE A 54 6.04 -4.22 -0.21
N ARG A 55 5.87 -5.44 0.28
CA ARG A 55 6.47 -6.65 -0.27
C ARG A 55 5.39 -7.62 -0.70
N ILE A 56 5.43 -8.02 -1.97
CA ILE A 56 4.39 -8.85 -2.60
C ILE A 56 5.03 -10.11 -3.16
N ALA A 57 4.39 -11.25 -2.90
CA ALA A 57 4.68 -12.51 -3.55
C ALA A 57 3.37 -13.23 -3.93
N ILE A 58 3.36 -13.90 -5.08
CA ILE A 58 2.20 -14.60 -5.62
C ILE A 58 2.61 -16.02 -6.07
N PRO A 59 1.67 -16.97 -6.18
CA PRO A 59 1.99 -18.29 -6.73
C PRO A 59 2.50 -18.18 -8.18
N ASP A 60 3.53 -18.96 -8.52
CA ASP A 60 3.96 -19.12 -9.91
C ASP A 60 2.87 -19.71 -10.84
N THR A 61 1.97 -20.50 -10.26
CA THR A 61 0.76 -21.04 -10.89
C THR A 61 -0.41 -20.05 -10.99
N ALA A 62 -0.25 -18.81 -10.52
CA ALA A 62 -1.31 -17.81 -10.60
C ALA A 62 -1.72 -17.54 -12.05
N THR A 63 -3.04 -17.58 -12.29
CA THR A 63 -3.68 -17.17 -13.53
C THR A 63 -4.52 -15.91 -13.28
N ALA A 64 -4.81 -15.14 -14.34
CA ALA A 64 -5.64 -13.94 -14.22
C ALA A 64 -6.97 -14.29 -13.56
N GLY A 65 -7.27 -13.70 -12.40
CA GLY A 65 -8.34 -14.23 -11.58
C GLY A 65 -8.15 -14.08 -10.07
N SER A 66 -8.82 -14.97 -9.35
CA SER A 66 -8.65 -15.12 -7.90
C SER A 66 -7.41 -15.95 -7.61
N PHE A 67 -6.39 -15.32 -7.02
CA PHE A 67 -5.20 -15.98 -6.49
C PHE A 67 -4.84 -15.33 -5.15
N ASP A 68 -4.20 -16.12 -4.29
CA ASP A 68 -3.76 -15.67 -2.98
C ASP A 68 -2.49 -14.82 -3.12
N ILE A 69 -2.34 -13.80 -2.27
CA ILE A 69 -1.18 -12.91 -2.26
C ILE A 69 -0.53 -12.96 -0.88
N LEU A 70 0.77 -13.21 -0.84
CA LEU A 70 1.57 -12.96 0.36
C LEU A 70 1.95 -11.47 0.37
N LEU A 71 1.50 -10.78 1.41
CA LEU A 71 1.81 -9.38 1.67
C LEU A 71 2.69 -9.28 2.90
N GLN A 72 3.79 -8.55 2.78
CA GLN A 72 4.53 -8.04 3.93
C GLN A 72 4.56 -6.51 3.89
N VAL A 73 4.25 -5.88 5.03
CA VAL A 73 4.38 -4.44 5.22
C VAL A 73 5.34 -4.21 6.38
N VAL A 74 6.43 -3.49 6.15
CA VAL A 74 7.37 -3.08 7.20
C VAL A 74 7.39 -1.56 7.23
N ALA A 75 6.97 -0.96 8.33
CA ALA A 75 6.86 0.49 8.44
C ALA A 75 7.55 1.00 9.71
N PRO A 76 8.20 2.19 9.67
CA PRO A 76 8.74 2.83 10.86
C PRO A 76 7.65 3.08 11.91
N LYS A 77 8.02 3.10 13.20
CA LYS A 77 7.05 3.37 14.28
C LYS A 77 6.41 4.76 14.24
N ALA A 78 6.97 5.69 13.47
CA ALA A 78 6.34 6.98 13.18
C ALA A 78 5.08 6.86 12.29
N VAL A 79 4.92 5.75 11.57
CA VAL A 79 3.74 5.47 10.75
C VAL A 79 2.69 4.80 11.62
N GLY A 80 1.61 5.52 11.90
CA GLY A 80 0.49 5.06 12.73
C GLY A 80 -0.39 4.03 12.03
N TRP A 81 -0.59 4.18 10.71
CA TRP A 81 -1.16 3.15 9.85
C TRP A 81 -0.66 3.32 8.41
N ALA A 82 -0.60 2.21 7.68
CA ALA A 82 -0.33 2.19 6.24
C ALA A 82 -1.38 1.33 5.53
N GLY A 83 -1.69 1.64 4.27
CA GLY A 83 -2.65 0.88 3.49
C GLY A 83 -2.26 0.78 2.03
N ILE A 84 -2.79 -0.25 1.38
CA ILE A 84 -2.62 -0.56 -0.05
C ILE A 84 -4.00 -0.58 -0.69
N ALA A 85 -4.11 0.08 -1.84
CA ALA A 85 -5.25 -0.01 -2.74
C ALA A 85 -4.88 -0.90 -3.93
N TRP A 86 -5.49 -2.09 -4.00
CA TRP A 86 -5.14 -3.12 -4.98
C TRP A 86 -5.53 -2.75 -6.41
N GLY A 87 -6.45 -1.80 -6.59
CA GLY A 87 -6.83 -1.22 -7.87
C GLY A 87 -6.16 0.12 -8.18
N GLY A 88 -5.19 0.56 -7.36
CA GLY A 88 -4.45 1.81 -7.59
C GLY A 88 -5.23 3.10 -7.31
N VAL A 89 -6.45 3.01 -6.78
CA VAL A 89 -7.32 4.14 -6.44
C VAL A 89 -8.05 3.87 -5.12
N MET A 90 -8.59 4.87 -4.44
CA MET A 90 -9.29 4.63 -3.16
C MET A 90 -10.66 3.93 -3.34
N ALA A 91 -11.39 4.30 -4.39
CA ALA A 91 -12.78 3.87 -4.57
C ALA A 91 -12.87 2.51 -5.30
N ASN A 92 -13.89 1.73 -4.94
CA ASN A 92 -14.39 0.56 -5.68
C ASN A 92 -13.40 -0.59 -5.89
N ASN A 93 -12.42 -0.74 -5.01
CA ASN A 93 -11.45 -1.83 -5.00
C ASN A 93 -11.12 -2.24 -3.55
N PRO A 94 -10.56 -3.45 -3.33
CA PRO A 94 -10.11 -3.87 -2.01
C PRO A 94 -9.03 -2.93 -1.50
N LEU A 95 -9.14 -2.55 -0.24
CA LEU A 95 -8.15 -1.79 0.50
C LEU A 95 -7.65 -2.65 1.66
N THR A 96 -6.34 -2.88 1.74
CA THR A 96 -5.71 -3.47 2.93
C THR A 96 -5.19 -2.33 3.79
N VAL A 97 -5.61 -2.23 5.05
CA VAL A 97 -5.07 -1.24 5.99
C VAL A 97 -4.44 -1.98 7.17
N ALA A 98 -3.24 -1.59 7.58
CA ALA A 98 -2.48 -2.25 8.62
C ALA A 98 -1.80 -1.25 9.56
N TRP A 99 -1.56 -1.68 10.79
CA TRP A 99 -0.91 -0.85 11.82
C TRP A 99 -0.36 -1.71 12.95
N ALA A 100 0.47 -1.10 13.79
CA ALA A 100 0.99 -1.69 15.02
C ALA A 100 -0.10 -1.83 16.10
N ASN A 101 -0.16 -2.99 16.74
CA ASN A 101 -0.88 -3.19 17.99
C ASN A 101 0.07 -2.89 19.17
N PRO A 102 -0.36 -2.10 20.19
CA PRO A 102 0.39 -1.90 21.43
C PRO A 102 0.84 -3.18 22.13
N ALA A 103 0.14 -4.30 21.93
CA ALA A 103 0.53 -5.61 22.46
C ALA A 103 1.76 -6.25 21.76
N GLY A 104 2.44 -5.55 20.86
CA GLY A 104 3.66 -6.01 20.19
C GLY A 104 3.44 -6.80 18.89
N SER A 105 2.21 -6.85 18.39
CA SER A 105 1.85 -7.46 17.10
C SER A 105 1.43 -6.40 16.08
N SER A 106 0.96 -6.83 14.91
CA SER A 106 0.33 -5.96 13.90
C SER A 106 -1.11 -6.42 13.64
N VAL A 107 -1.97 -5.46 13.31
CA VAL A 107 -3.37 -5.69 12.92
C VAL A 107 -3.53 -5.35 11.45
N VAL A 108 -4.39 -6.10 10.77
CA VAL A 108 -4.79 -5.87 9.38
C VAL A 108 -6.32 -5.75 9.30
N SER A 109 -6.78 -4.88 8.43
CA SER A 109 -8.19 -4.54 8.24
C SER A 109 -8.54 -4.58 6.75
N SER A 110 -9.57 -5.34 6.43
CA SER A 110 -10.17 -5.40 5.10
C SER A 110 -11.15 -4.25 4.92
N ARG A 111 -10.89 -3.35 3.97
CA ARG A 111 -11.69 -2.16 3.74
C ARG A 111 -12.07 -1.99 2.28
N LYS A 112 -13.12 -1.21 2.03
CA LYS A 112 -13.51 -0.70 0.71
C LYS A 112 -14.24 0.63 0.88
N ALA A 113 -14.02 1.56 -0.05
CA ALA A 113 -14.81 2.78 -0.16
C ALA A 113 -15.52 2.79 -1.51
N THR A 114 -16.73 3.37 -1.58
CA THR A 114 -17.46 3.53 -2.85
C THR A 114 -17.08 4.83 -3.59
N SER A 115 -16.52 5.79 -2.85
CA SER A 115 -16.02 7.08 -3.31
C SER A 115 -14.90 7.56 -2.38
N HIS A 116 -14.52 8.84 -2.40
CA HIS A 116 -13.57 9.43 -1.46
C HIS A 116 -14.22 9.69 -0.09
N THR A 117 -14.80 8.64 0.47
CA THR A 117 -15.46 8.62 1.79
C THR A 117 -14.82 7.56 2.66
N TYR A 118 -15.14 7.60 3.96
CA TYR A 118 -14.55 6.69 4.93
C TYR A 118 -14.70 5.21 4.51
N PRO A 119 -13.59 4.45 4.37
CA PRO A 119 -13.67 3.04 4.01
C PRO A 119 -14.35 2.19 5.08
N THR A 120 -15.34 1.41 4.69
CA THR A 120 -16.04 0.47 5.56
C THR A 120 -15.46 -0.93 5.41
N ALA A 121 -15.86 -1.86 6.28
CA ALA A 121 -15.41 -3.24 6.23
C ALA A 121 -15.74 -3.90 4.89
N TYR A 122 -14.80 -4.67 4.34
CA TYR A 122 -14.97 -5.38 3.07
C TYR A 122 -14.87 -6.90 3.29
N PRO A 123 -15.99 -7.64 3.20
CA PRO A 123 -16.02 -9.06 3.56
C PRO A 123 -15.41 -9.99 2.49
N ASP A 124 -15.33 -9.56 1.24
CA ASP A 124 -14.88 -10.43 0.14
C ASP A 124 -13.34 -10.55 0.08
N ALA A 125 -12.60 -9.84 0.93
CA ALA A 125 -11.19 -10.07 1.16
C ALA A 125 -10.91 -10.46 2.61
N THR A 126 -10.08 -11.49 2.78
CA THR A 126 -9.71 -12.04 4.10
C THR A 126 -8.20 -12.10 4.24
N TYR A 127 -7.73 -12.02 5.48
CA TYR A 127 -6.30 -11.97 5.80
C TYR A 127 -5.99 -12.95 6.91
N THR A 128 -5.07 -13.86 6.66
CA THR A 128 -4.44 -14.68 7.71
C THR A 128 -3.14 -14.00 8.11
N VAL A 129 -3.11 -13.42 9.31
CA VAL A 129 -1.87 -12.85 9.88
C VAL A 129 -0.92 -13.99 10.21
N LEU A 130 0.29 -13.92 9.65
CA LEU A 130 1.32 -14.94 9.80
C LEU A 130 2.29 -14.58 10.94
N PRO A 131 2.96 -15.58 11.54
CA PRO A 131 4.10 -15.37 12.42
C PRO A 131 5.14 -14.38 11.85
N GLY A 132 5.83 -13.67 12.74
CA GLY A 132 6.72 -12.56 12.39
C GLY A 132 6.02 -11.20 12.24
N SER A 133 4.68 -11.16 12.27
CA SER A 133 3.92 -9.92 12.40
C SER A 133 4.10 -9.32 13.80
N THR A 134 4.95 -8.32 13.93
CA THR A 134 5.45 -7.81 15.21
C THR A 134 5.50 -6.28 15.22
N SER A 135 5.59 -5.69 16.39
CA SER A 135 5.89 -4.26 16.57
C SER A 135 6.98 -4.10 17.62
N ASN A 136 8.13 -3.56 17.24
CA ASN A 136 9.25 -3.26 18.12
C ASN A 136 9.44 -1.74 18.29
N SER A 137 10.59 -1.32 18.82
CA SER A 137 10.92 0.10 19.06
C SER A 137 11.13 0.93 17.80
N THR A 138 11.45 0.29 16.66
CA THR A 138 11.82 0.98 15.41
C THR A 138 10.79 0.79 14.31
N HIS A 139 10.22 -0.41 14.19
CA HIS A 139 9.29 -0.77 13.11
C HIS A 139 8.13 -1.62 13.62
N TRP A 140 7.06 -1.62 12.84
CA TRP A 140 6.07 -2.69 12.86
C TRP A 140 6.05 -3.41 11.51
N THR A 141 5.83 -4.70 11.59
CA THR A 141 5.80 -5.63 10.47
C THR A 141 4.46 -6.34 10.47
N LEU A 142 3.78 -6.36 9.33
CA LEU A 142 2.68 -7.27 9.04
C LEU A 142 3.17 -8.30 8.03
N ASN A 143 2.97 -9.58 8.32
CA ASN A 143 3.02 -10.68 7.35
C ASN A 143 1.60 -11.22 7.22
N ALA A 144 1.05 -11.26 6.01
CA ALA A 144 -0.31 -11.76 5.80
C ALA A 144 -0.44 -12.55 4.51
N LEU A 145 -1.19 -13.65 4.58
CA LEU A 145 -1.81 -14.25 3.40
C LEU A 145 -3.13 -13.52 3.14
N ALA A 146 -3.20 -12.79 2.04
CA ALA A 146 -4.38 -12.08 1.59
C ALA A 146 -5.12 -12.91 0.53
N LYS A 147 -6.43 -13.07 0.70
CA LYS A 147 -7.33 -13.71 -0.27
C LYS A 147 -8.39 -12.74 -0.72
N GLY A 148 -8.85 -12.85 -1.96
CA GLY A 148 -9.91 -11.99 -2.52
C GLY A 148 -9.47 -10.55 -2.84
N VAL A 149 -8.16 -10.28 -2.81
CA VAL A 149 -7.59 -8.97 -3.17
C VAL A 149 -7.14 -8.89 -4.64
N SER A 150 -6.97 -10.03 -5.32
CA SER A 150 -6.58 -10.08 -6.74
C SER A 150 -7.75 -9.93 -7.72
N SER A 151 -8.99 -9.92 -7.21
CA SER A 151 -10.21 -9.89 -8.02
C SER A 151 -11.34 -9.22 -7.25
N TRP A 152 -12.03 -8.27 -7.89
CA TRP A 152 -13.20 -7.60 -7.33
C TRP A 152 -14.13 -7.11 -8.43
N GLY A 153 -15.43 -7.33 -8.29
CA GLY A 153 -16.40 -7.06 -9.36
C GLY A 153 -15.95 -7.70 -10.68
N THR A 154 -15.85 -6.90 -11.74
CA THR A 154 -15.32 -7.32 -13.05
C THR A 154 -13.80 -7.21 -13.17
N THR A 155 -13.13 -6.50 -12.26
CA THR A 155 -11.67 -6.31 -12.31
C THR A 155 -10.93 -7.54 -11.79
N LYS A 156 -9.83 -7.89 -12.46
CA LYS A 156 -8.93 -8.99 -12.15
C LYS A 156 -7.50 -8.49 -12.33
N LEU A 157 -6.64 -8.75 -11.36
CA LEU A 157 -5.20 -8.57 -11.55
C LEU A 157 -4.71 -9.64 -12.52
N ASP A 158 -3.86 -9.23 -13.45
CA ASP A 158 -3.14 -10.14 -14.33
C ASP A 158 -1.77 -10.47 -13.69
N PRO A 159 -1.53 -11.72 -13.24
CA PRO A 159 -0.26 -12.11 -12.66
C PRO A 159 0.89 -12.14 -13.66
N ALA A 160 0.64 -12.01 -14.97
CA ALA A 160 1.67 -11.85 -16.00
C ALA A 160 2.00 -10.38 -16.31
N ALA A 161 1.24 -9.42 -15.76
CA ALA A 161 1.48 -8.01 -16.02
C ALA A 161 2.80 -7.54 -15.40
N THR A 162 3.62 -6.87 -16.22
CA THR A 162 4.91 -6.30 -15.81
C THR A 162 4.79 -4.90 -15.22
N ALA A 163 3.59 -4.30 -15.24
CA ALA A 163 3.32 -3.00 -14.69
C ALA A 163 1.86 -2.89 -14.22
N VAL A 164 1.59 -3.32 -12.99
CA VAL A 164 0.30 -3.14 -12.31
C VAL A 164 0.36 -1.87 -11.47
N SER A 165 -0.55 -0.92 -11.71
CA SER A 165 -0.66 0.29 -10.89
C SER A 165 -1.38 -0.02 -9.59
N LEU A 166 -0.64 -0.02 -8.48
CA LEU A 166 -1.17 -0.02 -7.12
C LEU A 166 -1.08 1.39 -6.53
N ALA A 167 -1.66 1.58 -5.35
CA ALA A 167 -1.44 2.80 -4.59
C ALA A 167 -1.26 2.45 -3.12
N TYR A 168 -0.53 3.30 -2.40
CA TYR A 168 -0.45 3.24 -0.95
C TYR A 168 -0.96 4.54 -0.34
N ALA A 169 -1.29 4.47 0.94
CA ALA A 169 -1.61 5.61 1.77
C ALA A 169 -1.10 5.39 3.20
N GLN A 170 -0.75 6.45 3.91
CA GLN A 170 -0.27 6.35 5.29
C GLN A 170 -0.68 7.55 6.13
N SER A 171 -0.69 7.38 7.45
CA SER A 171 -0.79 8.48 8.41
C SER A 171 0.06 8.19 9.64
N ALA A 172 0.63 9.22 10.24
CA ALA A 172 1.31 9.12 11.54
C ALA A 172 0.34 8.87 12.71
N GLN A 173 -0.94 9.24 12.56
CA GLN A 173 -1.93 9.05 13.62
C GLN A 173 -2.45 7.61 13.63
N ALA A 174 -2.13 6.87 14.69
CA ALA A 174 -2.63 5.50 14.89
C ALA A 174 -4.17 5.46 14.97
N PRO A 175 -4.80 4.31 14.63
CA PRO A 175 -6.22 4.10 14.84
C PRO A 175 -6.64 4.29 16.31
N SER A 176 -7.92 4.62 16.53
CA SER A 176 -8.42 4.94 17.89
C SER A 176 -8.43 3.74 18.85
N GLU A 177 -8.54 2.53 18.29
CA GLU A 177 -8.53 1.26 19.01
C GLU A 177 -7.57 0.29 18.29
N PRO A 178 -6.25 0.42 18.48
CA PRO A 178 -5.28 -0.31 17.66
C PRO A 178 -5.35 -1.84 17.74
N ALA A 179 -5.98 -2.41 18.77
CA ALA A 179 -6.19 -3.86 18.87
C ALA A 179 -7.42 -4.37 18.07
N ASN A 180 -8.27 -3.47 17.57
CA ASN A 180 -9.53 -3.78 16.90
C ASN A 180 -9.40 -3.57 15.38
N ASN A 181 -9.52 -4.64 14.58
CA ASN A 181 -9.43 -4.51 13.12
C ASN A 181 -10.57 -3.68 12.49
N ALA A 182 -11.68 -3.47 13.20
CA ALA A 182 -12.78 -2.60 12.78
C ALA A 182 -12.58 -1.13 13.20
N SER A 183 -11.49 -0.81 13.91
CA SER A 183 -11.21 0.52 14.46
C SER A 183 -11.33 1.66 13.45
N ARG A 184 -11.65 2.85 13.95
CA ARG A 184 -11.57 4.07 13.17
C ARG A 184 -10.14 4.56 13.04
N PHE A 185 -9.79 5.02 11.85
CA PHE A 185 -8.50 5.63 11.56
C PHE A 185 -8.67 6.98 10.87
N SER A 186 -7.65 7.82 10.98
CA SER A 186 -7.64 9.16 10.38
C SER A 186 -7.55 9.10 8.85
N ILE A 187 -7.81 10.23 8.18
CA ILE A 187 -7.44 10.38 6.77
C ILE A 187 -5.90 10.27 6.61
N HIS A 188 -5.47 9.74 5.47
CA HIS A 188 -4.04 9.67 5.14
C HIS A 188 -3.42 11.07 5.01
N GLN A 189 -2.18 11.19 5.45
CA GLN A 189 -1.35 12.38 5.24
C GLN A 189 -0.67 12.32 3.87
N THR A 190 -0.07 11.17 3.54
CA THR A 190 0.48 10.90 2.20
C THR A 190 -0.24 9.74 1.53
N LYS A 191 -0.32 9.81 0.21
CA LYS A 191 -0.77 8.75 -0.68
C LYS A 191 -0.09 8.94 -2.03
N ALA A 192 0.27 7.85 -2.68
CA ALA A 192 0.81 7.87 -4.04
C ALA A 192 0.55 6.55 -4.75
N LYS A 193 0.63 6.58 -6.08
CA LYS A 193 0.62 5.37 -6.90
C LYS A 193 2.04 4.83 -7.05
N PHE A 194 2.15 3.52 -7.20
CA PHE A 194 3.38 2.85 -7.56
C PHE A 194 3.08 1.71 -8.53
N SER A 195 4.06 1.38 -9.37
CA SER A 195 3.96 0.27 -10.32
C SER A 195 4.63 -0.97 -9.75
N VAL A 196 4.00 -2.12 -9.91
CA VAL A 196 4.56 -3.43 -9.54
C VAL A 196 4.58 -4.33 -10.76
N ASP A 197 5.74 -4.90 -11.06
CA ASP A 197 5.84 -6.05 -11.96
C ASP A 197 5.32 -7.30 -11.22
N LEU A 198 4.05 -7.64 -11.44
CA LEU A 198 3.42 -8.80 -10.81
C LEU A 198 4.01 -10.11 -11.32
N SER A 199 4.51 -10.14 -12.57
CA SER A 199 5.20 -11.30 -13.13
C SER A 199 6.46 -11.63 -12.33
N SER A 200 7.16 -10.60 -11.86
CA SER A 200 8.31 -10.77 -10.99
C SER A 200 7.93 -11.32 -9.61
N CYS A 201 6.71 -11.06 -9.10
CA CYS A 201 6.27 -11.49 -7.77
C CYS A 201 6.07 -13.00 -7.64
N LYS A 202 6.13 -13.75 -8.74
CA LYS A 202 5.89 -15.20 -8.76
C LYS A 202 6.95 -15.96 -7.98
N ILE A 203 6.51 -16.86 -7.12
CA ILE A 203 7.37 -17.80 -6.38
C ILE A 203 6.89 -19.24 -6.54
N ALA A 204 7.86 -20.15 -6.67
CA ALA A 204 7.61 -21.58 -6.61
C ALA A 204 7.27 -22.01 -5.18
N ASN A 205 6.60 -23.17 -5.05
CA ASN A 205 6.27 -23.79 -3.77
C ASN A 205 5.44 -22.90 -2.82
N PHE A 206 4.66 -21.96 -3.37
CA PHE A 206 3.90 -20.95 -2.62
C PHE A 206 3.14 -21.56 -1.43
N THR A 207 2.33 -22.59 -1.66
CA THR A 207 1.53 -23.25 -0.61
C THR A 207 2.40 -23.83 0.51
N ALA A 208 3.50 -24.49 0.18
CA ALA A 208 4.42 -25.07 1.16
C ALA A 208 5.14 -23.98 1.98
N LEU A 209 5.51 -22.86 1.34
CA LEU A 209 6.11 -21.71 2.01
C LEU A 209 5.11 -21.02 2.95
N VAL A 210 3.85 -20.86 2.54
CA VAL A 210 2.76 -20.34 3.40
C VAL A 210 2.55 -21.24 4.62
N GLN A 211 2.53 -22.57 4.42
CA GLN A 211 2.40 -23.53 5.52
C GLN A 211 3.59 -23.43 6.49
N LYS A 212 4.83 -23.42 5.96
CA LYS A 212 6.04 -23.24 6.76
C LYS A 212 6.01 -21.93 7.56
N ALA A 213 5.63 -20.83 6.92
CA ALA A 213 5.54 -19.52 7.58
C ALA A 213 4.46 -19.52 8.68
N SER A 214 3.33 -20.20 8.45
CA SER A 214 2.23 -20.33 9.43
C SER A 214 2.63 -21.16 10.65
N SER A 215 3.51 -22.14 10.49
CA SER A 215 4.02 -22.99 11.58
C SER A 215 5.23 -22.42 12.30
N ALA A 216 5.79 -21.28 11.86
CA ALA A 216 6.94 -20.67 12.50
C ALA A 216 6.56 -20.18 13.92
N LYS A 217 7.36 -20.57 14.92
CA LYS A 217 7.18 -20.07 16.29
C LYS A 217 7.44 -18.55 16.31
N PRO A 218 6.66 -17.75 17.05
CA PRO A 218 6.99 -16.34 17.24
C PRO A 218 8.43 -16.20 17.73
N ALA A 219 9.19 -15.29 17.12
CA ALA A 219 10.54 -14.96 17.59
C ALA A 219 10.43 -14.59 19.07
N THR A 220 11.09 -15.37 19.93
CA THR A 220 11.12 -15.09 21.36
C THR A 220 12.06 -13.90 21.53
N LEU A 221 11.51 -12.74 21.91
CA LEU A 221 12.28 -11.55 22.27
C LEU A 221 13.00 -11.78 23.60
#